data_AF-X1MDC8-F1
#
_entry.id   AF-X1MDC8-F1
#
_cell.length_a   1.000
_cell.length_b   1.000
_cell.length_c   1.000
_cell.angle_alpha   90.00
_cell.angle_beta   90.00
_cell.angle_gamma   90.00
#
_symmetry.space_group_name_H-M   'P 1'
#
loop_
_entity.id
_entity.type
_entity.pdbx_description
1 polymer ?
#
loop_
_entity_poly.entity_id
_entity_poly.type
_entity_poly.pdbx_seq_one_letter_code
_entity_poly.pdbx_strand_id
1 'polypeptide(L)'
;GQYDVFYGVIWGTRSAFRVGLIVIGTVLAIGIVLGSLAGYFGGIIDEIIMRITDIFLAFPILILAMAITVALGPSLDNVIIALILEPLQ
;
A
#
# COMPACT_ATOMS: atom_id res chain seq x y z
N GLY A 1 20.43 -3.70 27.73
CA GLY A 1 20.01 -5.06 27.39
C GLY A 1 20.22 -5.24 25.92
N GLN A 2 21.03 -6.23 25.50
CA GLN A 2 21.17 -6.55 24.08
C GLN A 2 19.79 -7.00 23.57
N TYR A 3 19.23 -6.24 22.63
CA TYR A 3 18.06 -6.68 21.88
C TYR A 3 18.51 -7.90 21.10
N ASP A 4 17.89 -9.05 21.39
CA ASP A 4 18.17 -10.28 20.65
C ASP A 4 17.59 -10.11 19.23
N VAL A 5 18.47 -9.74 18.30
CA VAL A 5 18.13 -9.52 16.89
C VAL A 5 17.59 -10.81 16.28
N PHE A 6 18.10 -11.98 16.68
CA PHE A 6 17.63 -13.27 16.17
C PHE A 6 16.20 -13.56 16.62
N TYR A 7 15.89 -13.32 17.89
CA TYR A 7 14.52 -13.38 18.42
C TYR A 7 13.59 -12.41 17.68
N GLY A 8 14.03 -11.16 17.46
CA GLY A 8 13.26 -10.13 16.75
C GLY A 8 12.96 -10.50 15.29
N VAL A 9 13.93 -11.09 14.59
CA VAL A 9 13.74 -11.56 13.20
C VAL A 9 12.74 -12.72 13.14
N ILE A 10 12.86 -13.73 14.02
CA ILE A 10 11.95 -14.87 14.04
C ILE A 10 10.51 -14.42 14.30
N TRP A 11 10.30 -13.62 15.36
CA TRP A 11 8.95 -13.16 15.71
C TRP A 11 8.39 -12.13 14.74
N GLY A 12 9.25 -11.25 14.21
CA GLY A 12 8.90 -10.26 13.20
C GLY A 12 8.45 -10.91 11.88
N THR A 13 9.01 -12.07 11.52
CA THR A 13 8.67 -12.81 10.30
C THR A 13 7.17 -13.11 10.23
N ARG A 14 6.54 -13.55 11.32
CA ARG A 14 5.09 -13.85 11.34
C ARG A 14 4.25 -12.62 10.99
N SER A 15 4.59 -11.46 11.56
CA SER A 15 3.90 -10.21 11.28
C SER A 15 4.18 -9.73 9.86
N ALA A 16 5.43 -9.82 9.39
CA ALA A 16 5.83 -9.43 8.04
C ALA A 16 5.09 -10.26 6.97
N PHE A 17 4.98 -11.57 7.14
CA PHE A 17 4.21 -12.43 6.22
C PHE A 17 2.73 -12.08 6.22
N ARG A 18 2.13 -11.84 7.38
CA ARG A 18 0.71 -11.45 7.48
C ARG A 18 0.45 -10.14 6.75
N VAL A 19 1.26 -9.11 7.02
CA VAL A 19 1.16 -7.80 6.37
C VAL A 19 1.37 -7.95 4.86
N GLY A 20 2.46 -8.60 4.44
CA GLY A 20 2.79 -8.77 3.03
C GLY A 20 1.70 -9.48 2.23
N LEU A 21 1.14 -10.58 2.75
CA LEU A 21 0.08 -11.31 2.06
C LEU A 21 -1.21 -10.50 1.92
N ILE A 22 -1.64 -9.81 2.98
CA ILE A 22 -2.87 -9.00 2.96
C ILE A 22 -2.69 -7.82 2.00
N VAL A 23 -1.60 -7.06 2.16
CA VAL A 23 -1.32 -5.88 1.35
C VAL A 23 -1.20 -6.27 -0.13
N ILE A 24 -0.33 -7.21 -0.47
CA ILE A 24 -0.10 -7.60 -1.88
C ILE A 24 -1.38 -8.18 -2.49
N GLY A 25 -2.10 -9.03 -1.76
CA GLY A 25 -3.35 -9.61 -2.26
C GLY A 25 -4.42 -8.55 -2.58
N THR A 26 -4.61 -7.58 -1.68
CA THR A 26 -5.58 -6.50 -1.89
C THR A 26 -5.12 -5.52 -2.97
N VAL A 27 -3.85 -5.11 -2.96
CA VAL A 27 -3.25 -4.21 -3.95
C VAL A 27 -3.37 -4.80 -5.36
N LEU A 28 -3.05 -6.09 -5.52
CA LEU A 28 -3.20 -6.79 -6.81
C LEU A 28 -4.67 -6.81 -7.27
N ALA A 29 -5.60 -7.12 -6.37
CA ALA A 29 -7.02 -7.13 -6.72
C ALA A 29 -7.51 -5.76 -7.20
N ILE A 30 -7.14 -4.68 -6.48
CA ILE A 30 -7.49 -3.31 -6.85
C ILE A 30 -6.83 -2.92 -8.19
N GLY A 31 -5.53 -3.18 -8.34
CA GLY A 31 -4.78 -2.86 -9.54
C GLY A 31 -5.29 -3.59 -10.79
N ILE A 32 -5.68 -4.86 -10.66
CA ILE A 32 -6.30 -5.61 -11.77
C ILE A 32 -7.65 -4.99 -12.15
N VAL A 33 -8.49 -4.63 -11.18
CA VAL A 33 -9.79 -3.99 -11.47
C VAL A 33 -9.59 -2.65 -12.16
N LEU A 34 -8.76 -1.76 -11.61
CA LEU A 34 -8.51 -0.44 -12.19
C LEU A 34 -7.83 -0.53 -13.56
N GLY A 35 -6.79 -1.36 -13.68
CA GLY A 35 -6.07 -1.55 -14.94
C GLY A 35 -6.92 -2.19 -16.03
N SER A 36 -7.80 -3.14 -15.67
CA SER A 36 -8.73 -3.73 -16.64
C SER A 36 -9.81 -2.73 -17.07
N LEU A 37 -10.31 -1.87 -16.17
CA LEU A 37 -11.25 -0.80 -16.52
C LEU A 37 -10.62 0.23 -17.47
N ALA A 38 -9.41 0.69 -17.16
CA ALA A 38 -8.66 1.61 -18.01
C ALA A 38 -8.39 0.99 -19.40
N GLY A 39 -7.91 -0.26 -19.43
CA GLY A 39 -7.58 -0.97 -20.67
C GLY A 39 -8.80 -1.39 -21.50
N TYR A 40 -9.96 -1.63 -20.87
CA TYR A 40 -11.18 -2.04 -21.59
C TYR A 40 -11.95 -0.86 -22.17
N PHE A 41 -12.18 0.20 -21.38
CA PHE A 41 -12.97 1.34 -21.82
C PHE A 41 -12.15 2.37 -22.60
N GLY A 42 -10.88 2.54 -22.25
CA GLY A 42 -10.03 3.60 -22.80
C GLY A 42 -10.63 5.01 -22.63
N GLY A 43 -10.02 5.99 -23.30
CA GLY A 43 -10.56 7.36 -23.40
C GLY A 43 -10.67 8.06 -22.04
N ILE A 44 -11.86 8.58 -21.71
CA ILE A 44 -12.07 9.41 -20.51
C ILE A 44 -11.84 8.61 -19.21
N ILE A 45 -12.19 7.32 -19.19
CA ILE A 45 -12.02 6.48 -18.00
C ILE A 45 -10.52 6.25 -17.72
N ASP A 46 -9.76 5.95 -18.77
CA ASP A 46 -8.30 5.83 -18.70
C ASP A 46 -7.66 7.14 -18.25
N GLU A 47 -8.07 8.27 -18.83
CA GLU A 47 -7.53 9.58 -18.45
C GLU A 47 -7.85 9.95 -16.99
N ILE A 48 -9.06 9.67 -16.48
CA ILE A 48 -9.39 9.90 -15.07
C ILE A 48 -8.51 9.02 -14.16
N ILE A 49 -8.36 7.74 -14.49
CA ILE A 49 -7.55 6.81 -13.71
C ILE A 49 -6.09 7.29 -13.69
N MET A 50 -5.52 7.62 -14.85
CA MET A 50 -4.17 8.17 -14.94
C MET A 50 -4.01 9.48 -14.17
N ARG A 51 -5.00 10.38 -14.18
CA ARG A 51 -4.94 11.63 -13.42
C ARG A 51 -4.92 11.40 -11.92
N ILE A 52 -5.70 10.43 -11.44
CA ILE A 52 -5.65 10.03 -10.04
C ILE A 52 -4.25 9.48 -9.74
N THR A 53 -3.73 8.60 -10.60
CA THR A 53 -2.38 8.04 -10.43
C THR A 53 -1.28 9.09 -10.38
N ASP A 54 -1.33 10.08 -11.28
CA ASP A 54 -0.37 11.20 -11.31
C ASP A 54 -0.39 12.02 -10.00
N ILE A 55 -1.56 12.24 -9.41
CA ILE A 55 -1.69 12.96 -8.12
C ILE A 55 -1.00 12.19 -7.01
N PHE A 56 -1.18 10.88 -6.96
CA PHE A 56 -0.51 10.08 -5.96
C PHE A 56 1.00 10.03 -6.22
N LEU A 57 1.46 9.81 -7.46
CA LEU A 57 2.89 9.78 -7.82
C LEU A 57 3.66 11.06 -7.49
N ALA A 58 2.97 12.20 -7.39
CA ALA A 58 3.59 13.47 -6.99
C ALA A 58 4.07 13.48 -5.52
N PHE A 59 3.53 12.60 -4.67
CA PHE A 59 3.94 12.49 -3.27
C PHE A 59 4.99 11.39 -3.07
N PRO A 60 6.08 11.64 -2.35
CA PRO A 60 7.04 10.60 -2.01
C PRO A 60 6.36 9.50 -1.18
N ILE A 61 6.43 8.25 -1.66
CA ILE A 61 5.72 7.09 -1.09
C ILE A 61 5.93 6.94 0.43
N LEU A 62 7.18 7.03 0.89
CA LEU A 62 7.51 6.90 2.31
C LEU A 62 6.86 8.00 3.14
N ILE A 63 6.77 9.22 2.61
CA ILE A 63 6.18 10.35 3.31
C ILE A 63 4.67 10.20 3.39
N LEU A 64 4.01 9.77 2.31
CA LEU A 64 2.57 9.56 2.28
C LEU A 64 2.16 8.43 3.24
N ALA A 65 2.84 7.29 3.18
CA ALA A 65 2.62 6.16 4.10
C ALA A 65 2.83 6.58 5.57
N MET A 66 3.90 7.33 5.88
CA MET A 66 4.15 7.84 7.22
C MET A 66 3.09 8.84 7.67
N ALA A 67 2.65 9.75 6.79
CA ALA A 67 1.62 10.73 7.12
C ALA A 67 0.29 10.06 7.46
N ILE A 68 -0.13 9.08 6.66
CA ILE A 68 -1.37 8.33 6.88
C ILE A 68 -1.29 7.52 8.17
N THR A 69 -0.18 6.81 8.41
CA THR A 69 0.00 6.02 9.64
C THR A 69 0.03 6.87 10.90
N VAL A 70 0.67 8.04 10.86
CA VAL A 70 0.67 8.99 11.97
C VAL A 70 -0.72 9.58 12.20
N ALA A 71 -1.44 9.94 11.14
CA ALA A 71 -2.78 10.51 11.22
C ALA A 71 -3.81 9.52 11.81
N LEU A 72 -3.73 8.23 11.44
CA LEU A 72 -4.60 7.17 11.94
C LEU A 72 -4.17 6.65 13.33
N GLY A 73 -2.96 6.96 13.77
CA GLY A 73 -2.36 6.53 15.02
C GLY A 73 -1.51 5.25 14.88
N PRO A 74 -0.60 4.98 15.83
CA PRO A 74 0.35 3.89 15.73
C PRO A 74 -0.31 2.52 15.98
N SER A 75 -0.64 1.81 14.90
CA SER A 75 -1.06 0.41 14.94
C SER A 75 -0.63 -0.31 13.66
N LEU A 76 -0.43 -1.64 13.75
CA LEU A 76 -0.13 -2.46 12.56
C LEU A 76 -1.27 -2.41 11.54
N ASP A 77 -2.51 -2.31 12.01
CA ASP A 77 -3.68 -2.25 11.13
C ASP A 77 -3.70 -0.93 10.34
N ASN A 78 -3.34 0.18 10.97
CA ASN A 78 -3.22 1.46 10.28
C ASN A 78 -2.08 1.49 9.26
N VAL A 79 -0.98 0.77 9.53
CA VAL A 79 0.09 0.56 8.55
C VAL A 79 -0.40 -0.27 7.37
N ILE A 80 -1.16 -1.34 7.61
CA ILE A 80 -1.76 -2.15 6.53
C ILE A 80 -2.71 -1.29 5.68
N ILE A 81 -3.56 -0.48 6.31
CA ILE A 81 -4.48 0.43 5.61
C ILE A 81 -3.71 1.43 4.75
N ALA A 82 -2.66 2.05 5.28
CA ALA A 82 -1.82 2.97 4.52
C ALA A 82 -1.21 2.28 3.29
N LEU A 83 -0.66 1.08 3.46
CA LEU A 83 -0.05 0.32 2.36
C LEU A 83 -1.07 -0.15 1.29
N ILE A 84 -2.33 -0.36 1.66
CA ILE A 84 -3.41 -0.72 0.71
C ILE A 84 -3.85 0.48 -0.14
N LEU A 85 -3.57 1.72 0.29
CA LEU A 85 -3.89 2.93 -0.47
C LEU A 85 -2.84 3.29 -1.53
N GLU A 86 -1.68 2.63 -1.47
CA GLU A 86 -0.58 2.77 -2.44
C GLU A 86 -0.81 2.26 -3.89
N PRO A 87 -1.78 1.37 -4.26
CA PRO A 87 -1.92 0.85 -5.63
C PRO A 87 -2.13 1.90 -6.72
N LEU A 88 -2.46 3.12 -6.32
CA LEU A 88 -2.70 4.25 -7.21
C LEU A 88 -1.40 4.98 -7.56
N GLN A 89 -0.23 4.55 -7.07
CA GLN A 89 1.11 5.02 -7.45
C GLN A 89 1.82 3.98 -8.29
#